data_AF-A0A2D7JZU3-F1
#
_entry.id   AF-A0A2D7JZU3-F1
#
_cell.length_a   1.000
_cell.length_b   1.000
_cell.length_c   1.000
_cell.angle_alpha   90.00
_cell.angle_beta   90.00
_cell.angle_gamma   90.00
#
_symmetry.space_group_name_H-M   'P 1'
#
loop_
_entity.id
_entity.type
_entity.pdbx_description
1 polymer ?
#
loop_
_entity_poly.entity_id
_entity_poly.type
_entity_poly.pdbx_seq_one_letter_code
_entity_poly.pdbx_strand_id
1 'polypeptide(L)'
;MEIFTLIKDVGAPIAGALVMGVFIFIIIKQIMGNLVDEIKTVKGMSEMLITRGKVMNNDIIRIDTSVSAALGLAPDLQRLARAENFVEDGTIDARRD
;
A
#
# COMPACT_ATOMS: atom_id res chain seq x y z
N MET A 1 52.46 -34.29 8.82
CA MET A 1 51.40 -34.66 7.86
C MET A 1 50.01 -34.71 8.50
N GLU A 2 49.88 -35.02 9.79
CA GLU A 2 48.57 -35.16 10.47
C GLU A 2 47.68 -33.90 10.48
N ILE A 3 48.27 -32.71 10.61
CA ILE A 3 47.53 -31.44 10.58
C ILE A 3 46.86 -31.18 9.22
N PHE A 4 47.49 -31.58 8.12
CA PHE A 4 46.91 -31.44 6.79
C PHE A 4 45.80 -32.47 6.54
N THR A 5 45.89 -33.66 7.13
CA THR A 5 44.82 -34.66 7.10
C THR A 5 43.60 -34.19 7.88
N LEU A 6 43.81 -33.64 9.08
CA LEU A 6 42.74 -33.09 9.92
C LEU A 6 41.99 -31.96 9.21
N ILE A 7 42.71 -31.01 8.60
CA ILE A 7 42.11 -29.90 7.82
C ILE A 7 41.31 -30.45 6.63
N LYS A 8 41.76 -31.54 6.01
CA LYS A 8 41.06 -32.17 4.88
C LYS A 8 39.75 -32.84 5.33
N ASP A 9 39.74 -33.47 6.50
CA ASP A 9 38.59 -34.17 7.05
C ASP A 9 37.50 -33.20 7.58
N VAL A 10 37.89 -32.04 8.13
CA VAL A 10 36.93 -31.02 8.60
C VAL A 10 36.64 -29.92 7.59
N GLY A 11 37.45 -29.77 6.54
CA GLY A 11 37.32 -28.72 5.54
C GLY A 11 36.05 -28.83 4.70
N ALA A 12 35.68 -30.05 4.28
CA ALA A 12 34.44 -30.28 3.53
C ALA A 12 33.17 -30.00 4.38
N PRO A 13 33.06 -30.46 5.64
CA PRO A 13 31.96 -30.06 6.54
C PRO A 13 31.85 -28.55 6.76
N ILE A 14 32.97 -27.86 7.01
CA ILE A 14 32.97 -26.41 7.27
C ILE A 14 32.58 -25.62 6.02
N ALA A 15 33.13 -25.97 4.85
CA ALA A 15 32.75 -25.35 3.58
C ALA A 15 31.26 -25.59 3.28
N GLY A 16 30.75 -26.80 3.53
CA GLY A 16 29.32 -27.12 3.38
C GLY A 16 28.44 -26.28 4.31
N ALA A 17 28.83 -26.12 5.57
CA ALA A 17 28.08 -25.30 6.53
C ALA A 17 28.06 -23.81 6.12
N LEU A 18 29.16 -23.27 5.59
CA LEU A 18 29.21 -21.89 5.10
C LEU A 18 28.30 -21.68 3.88
N VAL A 19 28.34 -22.61 2.92
CA VAL A 19 27.47 -22.55 1.73
C VAL A 19 26.00 -22.64 2.14
N MET A 20 25.65 -23.55 3.04
CA MET A 20 24.29 -23.68 3.56
C MET A 20 23.84 -22.46 4.37
N GLY A 21 24.72 -21.85 5.15
CA GLY A 21 24.44 -20.62 5.89
C GLY A 21 24.09 -19.46 4.95
N VAL A 22 24.88 -19.27 3.89
CA VAL A 22 24.60 -18.26 2.86
C VAL A 22 23.29 -18.56 2.12
N PHE A 23 23.04 -19.83 1.81
CA PHE A 23 21.81 -20.24 1.13
C PHE A 23 20.55 -19.94 1.97
N ILE A 24 20.55 -20.28 3.26
CA ILE A 24 19.43 -19.98 4.17
C ILE A 24 19.20 -18.47 4.27
N PHE A 25 20.26 -17.68 4.33
CA PHE A 25 20.16 -16.22 4.34
C PHE A 25 19.43 -15.67 3.11
N ILE A 26 19.73 -16.19 1.91
CA ILE A 26 19.06 -15.79 0.67
C ILE A 26 17.57 -16.12 0.71
N ILE A 27 17.20 -17.30 1.20
CA ILE A 27 15.79 -17.72 1.31
C ILE A 27 15.02 -16.81 2.27
N ILE A 28 15.57 -16.51 3.45
CA ILE A 28 14.93 -15.60 4.41
C ILE A 28 14.75 -14.22 3.80
N LYS A 29 15.77 -13.71 3.10
CA LYS A 29 15.70 -12.42 2.41
C LYS A 29 14.60 -12.40 1.34
N GLN A 30 14.47 -13.48 0.56
CA GLN A 30 13.44 -13.59 -0.46
C GLN A 30 12.03 -13.62 0.15
N ILE A 31 11.81 -14.41 1.20
CA ILE A 31 10.51 -14.49 1.90
C ILE A 31 10.12 -13.13 2.47
N MET A 32 11.05 -12.43 3.12
CA MET A 32 10.82 -11.09 3.67
C MET A 32 10.50 -10.08 2.56
N GLY A 33 11.21 -10.13 1.43
CA GLY A 33 10.95 -9.28 0.27
C GLY A 33 9.55 -9.49 -0.30
N ASN A 34 9.18 -10.75 -0.53
CA ASN A 34 7.85 -11.11 -1.04
C ASN A 34 6.73 -10.61 -0.10
N LEU A 35 6.90 -10.79 1.21
CA LEU A 35 5.93 -10.31 2.20
C LEU A 35 5.76 -8.79 2.15
N VAL A 36 6.86 -8.04 2.01
CA VAL A 36 6.82 -6.58 1.90
C VAL A 36 6.06 -6.15 0.64
N ASP A 37 6.24 -6.84 -0.47
CA ASP A 37 5.57 -6.51 -1.72
C ASP A 37 4.08 -6.89 -1.73
N GLU A 38 3.70 -7.99 -1.07
CA GLU A 38 2.29 -8.31 -0.79
C GLU A 38 1.63 -7.21 0.05
N ILE A 39 2.28 -6.73 1.11
CA ILE A 39 1.77 -5.63 1.95
C ILE A 39 1.58 -4.36 1.12
N LYS A 40 2.54 -4.00 0.26
CA LYS A 40 2.41 -2.83 -0.64
C LYS A 40 1.25 -2.99 -1.60
N THR A 41 1.03 -4.20 -2.13
CA THR A 41 -0.08 -4.48 -3.04
C THR A 41 -1.42 -4.24 -2.36
N VAL A 42 -1.60 -4.77 -1.14
CA VAL A 42 -2.81 -4.55 -0.34
C VAL A 42 -2.98 -3.06 -0.01
N LYS A 43 -1.91 -2.39 0.41
CA LYS A 43 -1.92 -0.94 0.67
C LYS A 43 -2.39 -0.15 -0.55
N GLY A 44 -1.84 -0.43 -1.74
CA GLY A 44 -2.23 0.25 -2.98
C GLY A 44 -3.70 -0.01 -3.35
N MET A 45 -4.20 -1.24 -3.13
CA MET A 45 -5.63 -1.53 -3.30
C MET A 45 -6.49 -0.74 -2.32
N SER A 46 -6.10 -0.65 -1.05
CA SER A 46 -6.80 0.15 -0.05
C SER A 46 -6.82 1.64 -0.42
N GLU A 47 -5.72 2.21 -0.87
CA GLU A 47 -5.63 3.61 -1.31
C GLU A 47 -6.56 3.89 -2.52
N MET A 48 -6.64 2.96 -3.48
CA MET A 48 -7.59 3.06 -4.59
C MET A 48 -9.06 3.02 -4.11
N LEU A 49 -9.38 2.15 -3.15
CA LEU A 49 -10.74 2.06 -2.58
C LEU A 49 -11.10 3.32 -1.79
N ILE A 50 -10.18 3.85 -1.00
CA ILE A 50 -10.35 5.12 -0.26
C ILE A 50 -10.64 6.24 -1.27
N THR A 51 -9.88 6.33 -2.35
CA THR A 51 -10.08 7.35 -3.39
C THR A 51 -11.47 7.25 -4.02
N ARG A 52 -11.94 6.04 -4.32
CA ARG A 52 -13.31 5.83 -4.82
C ARG A 52 -14.38 6.22 -3.80
N GLY A 53 -14.16 5.92 -2.52
CA GLY A 53 -15.04 6.34 -1.43
C GLY A 53 -15.15 7.87 -1.35
N LYS A 54 -14.02 8.58 -1.48
CA LYS A 54 -13.99 10.05 -1.50
C LYS A 54 -14.76 10.63 -2.70
N VAL A 55 -14.52 10.08 -3.90
CA VAL A 55 -15.25 10.49 -5.11
C VAL A 55 -16.76 10.26 -4.94
N MET A 56 -17.16 9.08 -4.45
CA MET A 56 -18.57 8.77 -4.21
C MET A 56 -19.22 9.71 -3.20
N ASN A 57 -18.49 10.13 -2.16
CA ASN A 57 -18.99 11.11 -1.19
C ASN A 57 -19.29 12.46 -1.86
N ASN A 58 -18.41 12.92 -2.76
CA ASN A 58 -18.65 14.14 -3.53
C ASN A 58 -19.84 13.99 -4.50
N ASP A 59 -19.91 12.87 -5.21
CA ASP A 59 -20.99 12.59 -6.16
C ASP A 59 -22.36 12.57 -5.48
N ILE A 60 -22.47 11.96 -4.29
CA ILE A 60 -23.72 11.93 -3.50
C ILE A 60 -24.18 13.35 -3.15
N ILE A 61 -23.27 14.23 -2.76
CA ILE A 61 -23.60 15.62 -2.41
C ILE A 61 -24.08 16.38 -3.65
N ARG A 62 -23.44 16.17 -4.80
CA ARG A 62 -23.86 16.75 -6.07
C ARG A 62 -25.23 16.25 -6.51
N ILE A 63 -25.49 14.94 -6.38
CA ILE A 63 -26.79 14.33 -6.70
C ILE A 63 -27.87 14.93 -5.81
N ASP A 64 -27.68 14.96 -4.50
CA ASP A 64 -28.66 15.53 -3.55
C ASP A 64 -28.96 16.99 -3.84
N THR A 65 -27.94 17.78 -4.20
CA THR A 65 -28.10 19.18 -4.60
C THR A 65 -28.93 19.30 -5.88
N SER A 66 -28.64 18.47 -6.89
CA SER A 66 -29.37 18.47 -8.17
C SER A 66 -30.83 18.03 -8.02
N VAL A 67 -31.09 17.03 -7.17
CA VAL A 67 -32.44 16.53 -6.87
C VAL A 67 -33.21 17.57 -6.08
N SER A 68 -32.59 18.21 -5.09
CA SER A 68 -33.20 19.30 -4.32
C SER A 68 -33.61 20.46 -5.23
N ALA A 69 -32.71 20.88 -6.14
CA ALA A 69 -33.01 21.91 -7.12
C ALA A 69 -34.16 21.52 -8.08
N ALA A 70 -34.19 20.27 -8.55
CA ALA A 70 -35.27 19.77 -9.40
C ALA A 70 -36.63 19.70 -8.70
N LEU A 71 -36.64 19.45 -7.38
CA LEU A 71 -37.84 19.40 -6.55
C LEU A 71 -38.23 20.75 -5.94
N GLY A 72 -37.47 21.82 -6.20
CA GLY A 72 -37.69 23.15 -5.61
C GLY A 72 -37.41 23.21 -4.11
N LEU A 73 -36.66 22.25 -3.57
CA LEU A 73 -36.22 22.23 -2.19
C LEU A 73 -34.90 23.00 -2.04
N ALA A 74 -34.74 23.71 -0.92
CA ALA A 74 -33.48 24.38 -0.63
C ALA A 74 -32.38 23.34 -0.38
N PRO A 75 -31.26 23.37 -1.14
CA PRO A 75 -30.15 22.45 -0.91
C PRO A 75 -29.48 22.75 0.44
N ASP A 76 -28.91 21.72 1.08
CA ASP A 76 -28.16 21.88 2.33
C ASP A 76 -26.81 22.57 2.08
N LEU A 77 -26.82 23.90 2.14
CA LEU A 77 -25.65 24.77 1.94
C LEU A 77 -24.56 24.55 2.99
N GLN A 78 -24.89 24.10 4.21
CA GLN A 78 -23.88 23.83 5.23
C GLN A 78 -23.12 22.54 4.93
N ARG A 79 -23.81 21.53 4.39
CA ARG A 79 -23.16 20.31 3.91
C ARG A 79 -22.34 20.57 2.65
N LEU A 80 -22.87 21.35 1.70
CA LEU A 80 -22.17 21.72 0.48
C LEU A 80 -20.92 22.57 0.78
N ALA A 81 -21.04 23.62 1.60
CA ALA A 81 -19.91 24.46 1.98
C ALA A 81 -18.83 23.67 2.75
N ARG A 82 -19.20 22.66 3.55
CA ARG A 82 -18.21 21.80 4.21
C ARG A 82 -17.53 20.83 3.25
N ALA A 83 -18.24 20.33 2.25
CA ALA A 83 -17.67 19.46 1.23
C ALA A 83 -16.76 20.24 0.26
N GLU A 84 -17.16 21.45 -0.16
CA GLU A 84 -16.33 22.33 -0.99
C GLU A 84 -15.15 22.93 -0.23
N ASN A 85 -15.30 23.21 1.07
CA ASN A 85 -14.18 23.62 1.94
C ASN A 85 -13.34 22.42 2.42
N PHE A 86 -13.71 21.18 2.11
CA PHE A 86 -12.88 20.01 2.36
C PHE A 86 -11.77 19.94 1.30
N VAL A 87 -10.85 20.91 1.37
CA VAL A 87 -9.53 20.81 0.77
C VAL A 87 -8.76 19.77 1.58
N GLU A 88 -9.10 18.49 1.40
CA GLU A 88 -8.28 17.41 1.89
C GLU A 88 -6.96 17.47 1.09
N ASP A 89 -5.88 17.79 1.79
CA ASP A 89 -4.48 17.67 1.35
C ASP A 89 -3.80 18.84 0.61
N GLY A 90 -4.39 20.04 0.56
CA GLY A 90 -3.71 21.23 -0.01
C GLY A 90 -3.40 21.13 -1.51
N THR A 91 -3.85 20.06 -2.17
CA THR A 91 -3.84 19.89 -3.62
C THR A 91 -5.24 20.07 -4.15
N ILE A 92 -5.40 20.95 -5.14
CA ILE A 92 -6.63 21.03 -5.93
C ILE A 92 -6.78 19.68 -6.65
N ASP A 93 -7.86 18.95 -6.37
CA ASP A 93 -8.20 17.72 -7.12
C ASP A 93 -8.17 18.06 -8.62
N ALA A 94 -7.34 17.34 -9.39
CA ALA A 94 -7.18 17.58 -10.82
C ALA A 94 -8.47 17.30 -11.63
N ARG A 95 -9.50 16.73 -10.99
CA ARG A 95 -10.86 16.55 -11.54
C ARG A 95 -11.83 17.66 -11.14
N ARG A 96 -11.29 18.80 -10.68
CA ARG A 96 -12.04 20.04 -10.46
C ARG A 96 -12.18 20.78 -11.79
N ASP A 97 -13.13 20.37 -12.61
CA ASP A 97 -13.77 21.23 -13.60
C ASP A 97 -14.75 22.22 -12.94
#